data_AF-A0A3B5ASN3-F1
#
_entry.id   AF-A0A3B5ASN3-F1
#
_cell.length_a   1.000
_cell.length_b   1.000
_cell.length_c   1.000
_cell.angle_alpha   90.00
_cell.angle_beta   90.00
_cell.angle_gamma   90.00
#
_symmetry.space_group_name_H-M   'P 1'
#
loop_
_entity.id
_entity.type
_entity.pdbx_description
1 polymer ?
#
loop_
_entity_poly.entity_id
_entity_poly.type
_entity_poly.pdbx_seq_one_letter_code
_entity_poly.pdbx_strand_id
1 'polypeptide(L)'
;MTEYILWTVFTWTFKGILCTCRFLWICPYNAIKFLPREKHITEEKSQQPKQTTALQKRLTKTEKEILSLKTRIACERASWERRFAELRRNQEELRNQVRSWRTSQGPHRVFVPHSPMDLQLGHQVRIMLPSGRISTGTIRFLGHLQGEADLHLGVELQTPDPGLRDGRHKGHSYFEKPGYGAFVPFHKLLMAWE
;
A
#
# COMPACT_ATOMS: atom_id res chain seq x y z
N MET A 1 6.89 -25.97 -23.43
CA MET A 1 5.67 -25.54 -24.16
C MET A 1 4.39 -25.59 -23.32
N THR A 2 4.44 -25.96 -22.04
CA THR A 2 3.27 -26.04 -21.14
C THR A 2 3.06 -24.78 -20.29
N GLU A 3 4.12 -24.04 -19.98
CA GLU A 3 4.08 -22.79 -19.19
C GLU A 3 3.36 -21.63 -19.91
N TYR A 4 3.52 -21.52 -21.23
CA TYR A 4 2.87 -20.46 -22.02
C TYR A 4 1.35 -20.63 -22.11
N ILE A 5 0.87 -21.87 -22.11
CA ILE A 5 -0.56 -22.19 -22.24
C ILE A 5 -1.27 -21.85 -20.91
N LEU A 6 -0.67 -22.17 -19.77
CA LEU A 6 -1.19 -21.83 -18.44
C LEU A 6 -1.30 -20.31 -18.21
N TRP A 7 -0.31 -19.54 -18.69
CA TRP A 7 -0.34 -18.07 -18.58
C TRP A 7 -1.40 -17.43 -19.48
N THR A 8 -1.65 -17.99 -20.68
CA THR A 8 -2.75 -17.55 -21.54
C THR A 8 -4.14 -17.86 -20.97
N VAL A 9 -4.32 -19.00 -20.29
CA VAL A 9 -5.59 -19.33 -19.62
C VAL A 9 -5.84 -18.39 -18.44
N PHE A 10 -4.80 -18.07 -17.65
CA PHE A 10 -4.92 -17.18 -16.49
C PHE A 10 -5.22 -15.72 -16.88
N THR A 11 -4.64 -15.24 -17.98
CA THR A 11 -4.91 -13.88 -18.49
C THR A 11 -6.30 -13.76 -19.10
N TRP A 12 -6.82 -14.82 -19.73
CA TRP A 12 -8.20 -14.86 -20.23
C TRP A 12 -9.24 -14.89 -19.12
N THR A 13 -9.01 -15.63 -18.02
CA THR A 13 -9.94 -15.66 -16.89
C THR A 13 -9.99 -14.32 -16.14
N PHE A 14 -8.84 -13.66 -15.93
CA PHE A 14 -8.81 -12.33 -15.30
C PHE A 14 -9.45 -11.23 -16.16
N LYS A 15 -9.23 -11.25 -17.49
CA LYS A 15 -9.86 -10.30 -18.43
C LYS A 15 -11.38 -10.52 -18.52
N GLY A 16 -11.83 -11.77 -18.46
CA GLY A 16 -13.25 -12.16 -18.42
C GLY A 16 -13.94 -11.74 -17.12
N ILE A 17 -13.30 -11.97 -15.96
CA ILE A 17 -13.83 -11.58 -14.64
C ILE A 17 -13.94 -10.06 -14.50
N LEU A 18 -12.94 -9.31 -14.97
CA LEU A 18 -12.99 -7.84 -15.00
C LEU A 18 -14.09 -7.32 -15.96
N CYS A 19 -14.41 -8.05 -17.03
CA CYS A 19 -15.51 -7.71 -17.93
C CYS A 19 -16.87 -7.95 -17.25
N THR A 20 -17.05 -9.06 -16.53
CA THR A 20 -18.29 -9.34 -15.78
C THR A 20 -18.51 -8.39 -14.60
N CYS A 21 -17.44 -7.93 -13.95
CA CYS A 21 -17.53 -6.93 -12.87
C CYS A 21 -17.91 -5.53 -13.39
N ARG A 22 -17.61 -5.20 -14.65
CA ARG A 22 -18.09 -3.96 -15.27
C ARG A 22 -19.60 -3.98 -15.58
N PHE A 23 -20.17 -5.16 -15.83
CA PHE A 23 -21.62 -5.32 -16.01
C PHE A 23 -22.38 -5.33 -14.68
N LEU A 24 -21.81 -5.85 -13.58
CA LEU A 24 -22.46 -5.79 -12.27
C LEU A 24 -22.54 -4.37 -11.67
N TRP A 25 -21.61 -3.47 -12.01
CA TRP A 25 -21.64 -2.09 -11.49
C TRP A 25 -22.57 -1.14 -12.27
N ILE A 26 -22.95 -1.47 -13.50
CA ILE A 26 -23.92 -0.70 -14.29
C ILE A 26 -25.38 -1.07 -13.96
N CYS A 27 -25.62 -2.22 -13.31
CA CYS A 27 -26.97 -2.73 -13.05
C CYS A 27 -27.73 -2.24 -11.79
N PRO A 28 -27.22 -1.45 -10.82
CA PRO A 28 -28.10 -0.86 -9.81
C PRO A 28 -28.77 0.44 -10.28
N TYR A 29 -28.32 1.06 -11.39
CA TYR A 29 -28.84 2.36 -11.84
C TYR A 29 -29.92 2.31 -12.93
N ASN A 30 -30.17 1.16 -13.58
CA ASN A 30 -31.17 1.06 -14.66
C ASN A 30 -32.49 0.35 -14.27
N ALA A 31 -32.58 -0.29 -13.10
CA ALA A 31 -33.83 -0.94 -12.66
C ALA A 31 -34.90 0.06 -12.15
N ILE A 32 -34.54 1.33 -11.91
CA ILE A 32 -35.46 2.36 -11.41
C ILE A 32 -36.31 2.97 -12.54
N LYS A 33 -36.00 2.70 -13.81
CA LYS A 33 -36.74 3.24 -14.96
C LYS A 33 -37.91 2.37 -15.48
N PHE A 34 -38.13 1.20 -14.88
CA PHE A 34 -39.22 0.29 -15.24
C PHE A 34 -40.28 0.15 -14.13
N LEU A 35 -40.53 1.22 -13.39
CA LEU A 35 -41.83 1.31 -12.72
C LEU A 35 -42.90 1.42 -13.83
N PRO A 36 -43.93 0.56 -13.84
CA PRO A 36 -45.03 0.68 -14.78
C PRO A 36 -45.62 2.07 -14.61
N ARG A 37 -45.67 2.81 -15.72
CA ARG A 37 -46.44 4.05 -15.85
C ARG A 37 -47.81 3.80 -15.22
N GLU A 38 -48.08 4.50 -14.13
CA GLU A 38 -49.30 4.43 -13.34
C GLU A 38 -50.49 4.59 -14.29
N LYS A 39 -51.14 3.45 -14.62
CA LYS A 39 -52.40 3.47 -15.33
C LYS A 39 -53.41 3.93 -14.29
N HIS A 40 -53.94 5.13 -14.50
CA HIS A 40 -55.20 5.55 -13.89
C HIS A 40 -56.23 4.49 -14.21
N ILE A 41 -56.52 3.62 -13.24
CA ILE A 41 -57.72 2.81 -13.23
C ILE A 41 -58.71 3.56 -12.36
N THR A 42 -59.80 3.87 -13.04
CA THR A 42 -61.03 4.51 -12.60
C THR A 42 -61.53 3.93 -11.27
N GLU A 43 -62.16 4.82 -10.50
CA GLU A 43 -62.93 4.57 -9.30
C GLU A 43 -63.61 3.19 -9.26
N GLU A 44 -63.31 2.41 -8.22
CA GLU A 44 -64.35 1.59 -7.59
C GLU A 44 -64.55 2.07 -6.15
N LYS A 45 -65.65 2.81 -6.00
CA LYS A 45 -66.12 3.41 -4.78
C LYS A 45 -67.06 2.42 -4.10
N SER A 46 -66.55 1.58 -3.20
CA SER A 46 -67.39 0.99 -2.14
C SER A 46 -66.56 0.38 -1.01
N GLN A 47 -66.73 0.93 0.19
CA GLN A 47 -66.43 0.32 1.50
C GLN A 47 -64.96 0.18 1.99
N GLN A 48 -64.16 1.27 2.17
CA GLN A 48 -63.04 1.27 3.17
C GLN A 48 -62.58 2.66 3.70
N PRO A 49 -63.36 3.43 4.48
CA PRO A 49 -62.85 4.69 5.06
C PRO A 49 -61.99 4.51 6.34
N LYS A 50 -62.11 3.36 7.04
CA LYS A 50 -61.52 3.20 8.39
C LYS A 50 -60.14 2.52 8.42
N GLN A 51 -59.80 1.71 7.41
CA GLN A 51 -58.53 0.95 7.39
C GLN A 51 -57.36 1.77 6.82
N THR A 52 -57.65 2.65 5.86
CA THR A 52 -56.71 3.53 5.16
C THR A 52 -56.07 4.58 6.07
N THR A 53 -56.84 5.17 7.01
CA THR A 53 -56.32 6.16 7.96
C THR A 53 -55.36 5.57 9.00
N ALA A 54 -55.58 4.31 9.43
CA ALA A 54 -54.69 3.62 10.36
C ALA A 54 -53.34 3.26 9.70
N LEU A 55 -53.37 2.84 8.44
CA LEU A 55 -52.16 2.55 7.65
C LEU A 55 -51.32 3.80 7.40
N GLN A 56 -51.94 4.93 7.05
CA GLN A 56 -51.24 6.21 6.88
C GLN A 56 -50.55 6.68 8.18
N LYS A 57 -51.19 6.48 9.34
CA LYS A 57 -50.58 6.79 10.65
C LYS A 57 -49.36 5.91 10.95
N ARG A 58 -49.41 4.63 10.58
CA ARG A 58 -48.26 3.71 10.74
C ARG A 58 -47.12 4.09 9.80
N LEU A 59 -47.44 4.43 8.57
CA LEU A 59 -46.46 4.83 7.56
C LEU A 59 -45.72 6.11 7.97
N THR A 60 -46.45 7.16 8.36
CA THR A 60 -45.84 8.41 8.84
C THR A 60 -45.01 8.23 10.12
N LYS A 61 -45.40 7.30 11.02
CA LYS A 61 -44.57 6.92 12.17
C LYS A 61 -43.26 6.26 11.74
N THR A 62 -43.32 5.28 10.83
CA THR A 62 -42.12 4.60 10.32
C THR A 62 -41.21 5.54 9.53
N GLU A 63 -41.76 6.50 8.79
CA GLU A 63 -40.97 7.52 8.08
C GLU A 63 -40.16 8.39 9.06
N LYS A 64 -40.76 8.77 10.19
CA LYS A 64 -40.06 9.51 11.25
C LYS A 64 -38.96 8.67 11.91
N GLU A 65 -39.22 7.39 12.16
CA GLU A 65 -38.21 6.46 12.70
C GLU A 65 -37.04 6.28 11.72
N ILE A 66 -37.33 6.09 10.43
CA ILE A 66 -36.31 6.01 9.38
C ILE A 66 -35.51 7.31 9.31
N LEU A 67 -36.17 8.47 9.37
CA LEU A 67 -35.48 9.75 9.36
C LEU A 67 -34.58 9.91 10.59
N SER A 68 -35.06 9.52 11.77
CA SER A 68 -34.27 9.53 13.01
C SER A 68 -33.01 8.65 12.90
N LEU A 69 -33.15 7.44 12.36
CA LEU A 69 -32.03 6.52 12.14
C LEU A 69 -31.04 7.06 11.10
N LYS A 70 -31.54 7.64 9.99
CA LYS A 70 -30.70 8.29 8.98
C LYS A 70 -29.87 9.42 9.59
N THR A 71 -30.47 10.25 10.43
CA THR A 71 -29.76 11.34 11.12
C THR A 71 -28.69 10.79 12.06
N ARG A 72 -28.99 9.74 12.83
CA ARG A 72 -27.99 9.10 13.72
C ARG A 72 -26.79 8.55 12.94
N ILE A 73 -27.05 7.81 11.86
CA ILE A 73 -25.99 7.24 11.02
C ILE A 73 -25.15 8.36 10.37
N ALA A 74 -25.79 9.44 9.90
CA ALA A 74 -25.08 10.59 9.36
C ALA A 74 -24.18 11.26 10.42
N CYS A 75 -24.68 11.43 11.64
CA CYS A 75 -23.92 11.97 12.76
C CYS A 75 -22.74 11.06 13.14
N GLU A 76 -22.95 9.74 13.21
CA GLU A 76 -21.89 8.77 13.48
C GLU A 76 -20.82 8.77 12.38
N ARG A 77 -21.24 8.82 11.12
CA ARG A 77 -20.31 8.93 9.99
C ARG A 77 -19.48 10.21 10.07
N ALA A 78 -20.12 11.36 10.32
CA ALA A 78 -19.40 12.62 10.49
C ALA A 78 -18.42 12.58 11.68
N SER A 79 -18.78 11.90 12.78
CA SER A 79 -17.89 11.68 13.91
C SER A 79 -16.68 10.84 13.52
N TRP A 80 -16.90 9.75 12.79
CA TRP A 80 -15.83 8.86 12.32
C TRP A 80 -14.88 9.57 11.35
N GLU A 81 -15.41 10.33 10.39
CA GLU A 81 -14.59 11.10 9.45
C GLU A 81 -13.68 12.10 10.16
N ARG A 82 -14.19 12.80 11.20
CA ARG A 82 -13.35 13.71 12.02
C ARG A 82 -12.23 12.97 12.74
N ARG A 83 -12.54 11.83 13.39
CA ARG A 83 -11.54 11.01 14.09
C ARG A 83 -10.50 10.44 13.13
N PHE A 84 -10.91 10.04 11.95
CA PHE A 84 -10.01 9.53 10.92
C PHE A 84 -9.10 10.62 10.36
N ALA A 85 -9.63 11.83 10.15
CA ALA A 85 -8.84 12.99 9.75
C ALA A 85 -7.80 13.37 10.82
N GLU A 86 -8.18 13.29 12.10
CA GLU A 86 -7.26 13.49 13.23
C GLU A 86 -6.12 12.46 13.24
N LEU A 87 -6.45 11.17 13.13
CA LEU A 87 -5.46 10.11 13.07
C LEU A 87 -4.47 10.30 11.92
N ARG A 88 -4.96 10.71 10.74
CA ARG A 88 -4.09 11.04 9.60
C ARG A 88 -3.18 12.22 9.88
N ARG A 89 -3.68 13.29 10.53
CA ARG A 89 -2.85 14.43 10.92
C ARG A 89 -1.76 14.02 11.90
N ASN A 90 -2.10 13.26 12.94
CA ASN A 90 -1.13 12.78 13.93
C ASN A 90 -0.07 11.88 13.30
N GLN A 91 -0.46 11.02 12.35
CA GLN A 91 0.49 10.20 11.61
C GLN A 91 1.48 11.07 10.81
N GLU A 92 0.99 12.12 10.15
CA GLU A 92 1.83 13.03 9.37
C GLU A 92 2.70 13.92 10.26
N GLU A 93 2.20 14.36 11.41
CA GLU A 93 2.99 15.07 12.41
C GLU A 93 4.14 14.21 12.92
N LEU A 94 3.87 12.96 13.29
CA LEU A 94 4.92 12.05 13.75
C LEU A 94 5.97 11.80 12.65
N ARG A 95 5.52 11.63 11.40
CA ARG A 95 6.43 11.51 10.25
C ARG A 95 7.30 12.76 10.08
N ASN A 96 6.73 13.95 10.19
CA ASN A 96 7.46 15.21 10.07
C ASN A 96 8.41 15.44 11.24
N GLN A 97 8.02 15.08 12.46
CA GLN A 97 8.93 15.07 13.60
C GLN A 97 10.12 14.17 13.30
N VAL A 98 9.92 12.90 12.91
CA VAL A 98 11.01 11.98 12.56
C VAL A 98 11.91 12.55 11.47
N ARG A 99 11.34 13.18 10.44
CA ARG A 99 12.11 13.85 9.38
C ARG A 99 12.92 15.03 9.95
N SER A 100 12.34 15.85 10.82
CA SER A 100 13.03 16.94 11.49
C SER A 100 14.18 16.43 12.36
N TRP A 101 13.96 15.38 13.16
CA TRP A 101 15.00 14.75 13.97
C TRP A 101 16.17 14.25 13.13
N ARG A 102 15.91 13.72 11.92
CA ARG A 102 16.97 13.35 10.97
C ARG A 102 17.72 14.58 10.47
N THR A 103 17.03 15.62 10.05
CA THR A 103 17.68 16.84 9.53
C THR A 103 18.37 17.71 10.59
N SER A 104 17.98 17.59 11.86
CA SER A 104 18.54 18.37 12.98
C SER A 104 19.76 17.71 13.63
N GLN A 105 20.01 16.42 13.37
CA GLN A 105 21.20 15.75 13.87
C GLN A 105 22.33 15.95 12.86
N GLY A 106 23.44 16.52 13.34
CA GLY A 106 24.55 16.97 12.52
C GLY A 106 25.17 15.89 11.62
N PRO A 107 26.12 16.27 10.75
CA PRO A 107 26.47 15.57 9.51
C PRO A 107 27.01 14.14 9.64
N HIS A 108 27.15 13.57 10.83
CA HIS A 108 27.62 12.19 11.02
C HIS A 108 26.94 11.53 12.23
N ARG A 109 25.61 11.35 12.18
CA ARG A 109 24.98 10.46 13.16
C ARG A 109 25.36 9.02 12.83
N VAL A 110 26.37 8.52 13.53
CA VAL A 110 26.72 7.10 13.53
C VAL A 110 25.63 6.31 14.25
N PHE A 111 25.12 5.27 13.62
CA PHE A 111 24.17 4.34 14.21
C PHE A 111 24.51 2.89 13.85
N VAL A 112 24.00 1.95 14.66
CA VAL A 112 24.06 0.52 14.39
C VAL A 112 22.71 0.11 13.79
N PRO A 113 22.65 -0.26 12.50
CA PRO A 113 21.41 -0.69 11.85
C PRO A 113 20.91 -1.98 12.50
N HIS A 114 19.63 -2.02 12.89
CA HIS A 114 18.99 -3.21 13.46
C HIS A 114 18.20 -3.99 12.41
N SER A 115 17.80 -3.32 11.34
CA SER A 115 17.10 -3.88 10.19
C SER A 115 17.68 -3.32 8.88
N PRO A 116 17.65 -4.07 7.77
CA PRO A 116 18.01 -3.52 6.46
C PRO A 116 17.10 -2.36 6.04
N MET A 117 15.92 -2.20 6.66
CA MET A 117 15.03 -1.05 6.45
C MET A 117 15.57 0.27 7.05
N ASP A 118 16.56 0.19 7.95
CA ASP A 118 17.22 1.36 8.54
C ASP A 118 18.25 1.99 7.58
N LEU A 119 18.54 1.32 6.46
CA LEU A 119 19.56 1.72 5.50
C LEU A 119 18.95 2.39 4.27
N GLN A 120 19.68 3.36 3.73
CA GLN A 120 19.34 4.04 2.50
C GLN A 120 20.53 4.08 1.55
N LEU A 121 20.25 4.21 0.26
CA LEU A 121 21.28 4.44 -0.75
C LEU A 121 22.01 5.74 -0.43
N GLY A 122 23.34 5.73 -0.55
CA GLY A 122 24.18 6.88 -0.22
C GLY A 122 24.68 6.93 1.22
N HIS A 123 24.11 6.17 2.17
CA HIS A 123 24.69 6.06 3.51
C HIS A 123 26.12 5.51 3.42
N GLN A 124 27.01 6.06 4.24
CA GLN A 124 28.31 5.48 4.48
C GLN A 124 28.19 4.36 5.51
N VAL A 125 28.92 3.29 5.27
CA VAL A 125 28.86 2.06 6.05
C VAL A 125 30.24 1.52 6.31
N ARG A 126 30.38 0.87 7.46
CA ARG A 126 31.56 0.08 7.80
C ARG A 126 31.14 -1.37 7.85
N ILE A 127 31.75 -2.19 6.98
CA ILE A 127 31.38 -3.57 6.71
C ILE A 127 32.55 -4.50 6.91
N MET A 128 32.25 -5.74 7.28
CA MET A 128 33.21 -6.83 7.29
C MET A 128 33.17 -7.56 5.93
N LEU A 129 34.27 -7.49 5.19
CA LEU A 129 34.39 -8.19 3.91
C LEU A 129 34.50 -9.71 4.11
N PRO A 130 34.20 -10.51 3.08
CA PRO A 130 34.46 -11.95 3.10
C PRO A 130 35.92 -12.31 3.40
N SER A 131 36.87 -11.43 3.08
CA SER A 131 38.30 -11.56 3.42
C SER A 131 38.58 -11.42 4.92
N GLY A 132 37.58 -11.08 5.74
CA GLY A 132 37.71 -10.81 7.17
C GLY A 132 38.18 -9.40 7.51
N ARG A 133 38.53 -8.59 6.50
CA ARG A 133 38.94 -7.19 6.68
C ARG A 133 37.73 -6.29 6.88
N ILE A 134 37.90 -5.25 7.71
CA ILE A 134 36.89 -4.20 7.86
C ILE A 134 37.21 -3.11 6.85
N SER A 135 36.22 -2.72 6.05
CA SER A 135 36.34 -1.61 5.10
C SER A 135 35.15 -0.67 5.22
N THR A 136 35.38 0.56 4.78
CA THR A 136 34.37 1.62 4.69
C THR A 136 33.95 1.77 3.25
N GLY A 137 32.66 1.99 3.02
CA GLY A 137 32.13 2.28 1.70
C GLY A 137 30.76 2.91 1.75
N THR A 138 30.19 3.15 0.57
CA THR A 138 28.91 3.82 0.39
C THR A 138 27.90 2.85 -0.21
N ILE A 139 26.68 2.80 0.33
CA ILE A 139 25.64 1.92 -0.20
C ILE A 139 25.19 2.40 -1.59
N ARG A 140 25.32 1.52 -2.59
CA ARG A 140 24.83 1.73 -3.97
C ARG A 140 23.68 0.81 -4.37
N PHE A 141 23.53 -0.31 -3.68
CA PHE A 141 22.45 -1.26 -3.92
C PHE A 141 21.95 -1.89 -2.61
N LEU A 142 20.64 -2.05 -2.49
CA LEU A 142 19.94 -2.71 -1.39
C LEU A 142 18.93 -3.67 -2.02
N GLY A 143 19.14 -4.98 -1.87
CA GLY A 143 18.19 -5.95 -2.42
C GLY A 143 18.70 -7.38 -2.44
N HIS A 144 17.86 -8.27 -2.97
CA HIS A 144 18.19 -9.69 -3.14
C HIS A 144 19.04 -9.87 -4.39
N LEU A 145 20.14 -10.62 -4.25
CA LEU A 145 20.94 -11.03 -5.40
C LEU A 145 20.32 -12.25 -6.06
N GLN A 146 20.64 -12.47 -7.33
CA GLN A 146 20.08 -13.58 -8.09
C GLN A 146 20.53 -14.92 -7.50
N GLY A 147 19.56 -15.69 -7.06
CA GLY A 147 19.78 -16.99 -6.43
C GLY A 147 20.19 -16.92 -4.96
N GLU A 148 20.10 -15.75 -4.32
CA GLU A 148 20.27 -15.59 -2.88
C GLU A 148 18.92 -15.30 -2.22
N ALA A 149 18.64 -15.96 -1.09
CA ALA A 149 17.41 -15.75 -0.33
C ALA A 149 17.47 -14.51 0.57
N ASP A 150 18.68 -14.10 0.97
CA ASP A 150 18.90 -13.01 1.91
C ASP A 150 19.12 -11.66 1.20
N LEU A 151 18.82 -10.58 1.90
CA LEU A 151 19.11 -9.22 1.45
C LEU A 151 20.60 -8.94 1.52
N HIS A 152 21.12 -8.42 0.41
CA HIS A 152 22.52 -8.04 0.25
C HIS A 152 22.67 -6.55 0.02
N LEU A 153 23.79 -6.04 0.51
CA LEU A 153 24.25 -4.67 0.38
C LEU A 153 25.29 -4.64 -0.74
N GLY A 154 25.02 -3.90 -1.80
CA GLY A 154 26.04 -3.50 -2.76
C GLY A 154 26.69 -2.21 -2.27
N VAL A 155 27.96 -2.30 -1.90
CA VAL A 155 28.73 -1.21 -1.29
C VAL A 155 29.88 -0.84 -2.22
N GLU A 156 29.99 0.45 -2.54
CA GLU A 156 31.17 1.03 -3.19
C GLU A 156 32.21 1.31 -2.10
N LEU A 157 33.23 0.48 -2.03
CA LEU A 157 34.33 0.64 -1.08
C LEU A 157 35.10 1.92 -1.36
N GLN A 158 35.61 2.56 -0.31
CA GLN A 158 36.52 3.69 -0.43
C GLN A 158 37.95 3.24 -0.72
N THR A 159 38.37 2.11 -0.12
CA THR A 159 39.64 1.45 -0.38
C THR A 159 39.41 0.16 -1.15
N PRO A 160 40.15 -0.09 -2.25
CA PRO A 160 39.98 -1.30 -3.03
C PRO A 160 40.54 -2.49 -2.23
N ASP A 161 39.79 -3.59 -2.16
CA ASP A 161 40.28 -4.85 -1.59
C ASP A 161 40.77 -5.75 -2.74
N PRO A 162 42.03 -6.23 -2.72
CA PRO A 162 42.54 -7.11 -3.77
C PRO A 162 41.71 -8.39 -3.85
N GLY A 163 41.05 -8.61 -5.00
CA GLY A 163 40.21 -9.79 -5.27
C GLY A 163 38.72 -9.51 -5.43
N LEU A 164 38.28 -8.25 -5.32
CA LEU A 164 36.88 -7.87 -5.43
C LEU A 164 36.45 -7.48 -6.86
N ARG A 165 35.23 -7.84 -7.25
CA ARG A 165 34.71 -7.72 -8.63
C ARG A 165 33.96 -6.40 -8.85
N ASP A 166 33.82 -6.00 -10.11
CA ASP A 166 33.31 -4.70 -10.60
C ASP A 166 31.80 -4.41 -10.36
N GLY A 167 31.22 -4.87 -9.24
CA GLY A 167 29.78 -4.71 -8.97
C GLY A 167 28.87 -5.67 -9.75
N ARG A 168 29.45 -6.74 -10.33
CA ARG A 168 28.73 -7.85 -10.97
C ARG A 168 28.64 -9.07 -10.06
N HIS A 169 27.44 -9.64 -9.94
CA HIS A 169 27.19 -10.90 -9.26
C HIS A 169 26.54 -11.91 -10.23
N LYS A 170 27.16 -13.08 -10.40
CA LYS A 170 26.69 -14.18 -11.30
C LYS A 170 26.28 -13.74 -12.72
N GLY A 171 27.00 -12.77 -13.31
CA GLY A 171 26.73 -12.25 -14.66
C GLY A 171 25.76 -11.07 -14.74
N HIS A 172 25.11 -10.71 -13.62
CA HIS A 172 24.22 -9.55 -13.53
C HIS A 172 24.94 -8.35 -12.91
N SER A 173 24.80 -7.19 -13.56
CA SER A 173 25.34 -5.92 -13.08
C SER A 173 24.32 -5.21 -12.20
N TYR A 174 24.66 -4.96 -10.93
CA TYR A 174 23.78 -4.22 -10.01
C TYR A 174 24.22 -2.76 -9.87
N PHE A 175 25.53 -2.50 -9.96
CA PHE A 175 26.12 -1.17 -10.03
C PHE A 175 27.47 -1.26 -10.74
N GLU A 176 27.89 -0.19 -11.41
CA GLU A 176 29.10 -0.19 -12.25
C GLU A 176 30.21 0.66 -11.63
N LYS A 177 31.13 0.01 -10.90
CA LYS A 177 32.34 0.60 -10.32
C LYS A 177 33.49 -0.42 -10.30
N PRO A 178 34.45 -0.36 -11.25
CA PRO A 178 35.46 -1.38 -11.39
C PRO A 178 36.45 -1.37 -10.21
N GLY A 179 36.69 -2.53 -9.59
CA GLY A 179 37.64 -2.73 -8.49
C GLY A 179 37.20 -2.25 -7.09
N TYR A 180 36.03 -1.63 -6.94
CA TYR A 180 35.55 -1.08 -5.66
C TYR A 180 34.19 -1.66 -5.21
N GLY A 181 33.62 -2.63 -5.93
CA GLY A 181 32.28 -3.14 -5.64
C GLY A 181 32.23 -4.36 -4.72
N ALA A 182 31.68 -4.21 -3.51
CA ALA A 182 31.44 -5.32 -2.58
C ALA A 182 29.96 -5.70 -2.53
N PHE A 183 29.65 -7.00 -2.49
CA PHE A 183 28.34 -7.48 -2.04
C PHE A 183 28.48 -8.15 -0.68
N VAL A 184 27.75 -7.62 0.30
CA VAL A 184 27.87 -8.05 1.69
C VAL A 184 26.47 -8.27 2.29
N PRO A 185 26.20 -9.40 2.95
CA PRO A 185 24.94 -9.61 3.67
C PRO A 185 24.74 -8.60 4.81
N PHE A 186 23.49 -8.33 5.18
CA PHE A 186 23.17 -7.38 6.26
C PHE A 186 23.89 -7.70 7.59
N HIS A 187 24.03 -8.97 7.96
CA HIS A 187 24.66 -9.38 9.23
C HIS A 187 26.17 -9.06 9.33
N LYS A 188 26.83 -8.68 8.23
CA LYS A 188 28.24 -8.27 8.21
C LYS A 188 28.41 -6.75 8.27
N LEU A 189 27.31 -6.01 8.38
CA LEU A 189 27.31 -4.57 8.58
C LEU A 189 27.56 -4.27 10.06
N LEU A 190 28.51 -3.38 10.34
CA LEU A 190 28.86 -3.01 11.71
C LEU A 190 28.13 -1.72 12.14
N MET A 191 28.11 -0.73 11.26
CA MET A 191 27.57 0.60 11.54
C MET A 191 27.32 1.36 10.23
N ALA A 192 26.42 2.33 10.28
CA ALA A 192 26.09 3.24 9.19
C ALA A 192 26.06 4.68 9.68
N TRP A 193 26.29 5.62 8.77
CA TRP A 193 26.14 7.05 8.98
C TRP A 193 25.74 7.75 7.68
N GLU A 194 25.21 8.95 7.83
CA GLU A 194 24.79 9.83 6.73
C GLU A 194 25.99 10.61 6.15
#